data_AF-A0A961IJ30-F1
#
_entry.id   AF-A0A961IJ30-F1
#
_cell.length_a   1.000
_cell.length_b   1.000
_cell.length_c   1.000
_cell.angle_alpha   90.00
_cell.angle_beta   90.00
_cell.angle_gamma   90.00
#
_symmetry.space_group_name_H-M   'P 1'
#
loop_
_entity.id
_entity.type
_entity.pdbx_description
1 polymer ?
#
loop_
_entity_poly.entity_id
_entity_poly.type
_entity_poly.pdbx_seq_one_letter_code
_entity_poly.pdbx_strand_id
1 'polypeptide(L)'
;MTSVDVRTMSKVPMTVAEDLVKIIRLLAMTGRRMFVQHLQEPLDYGGWKRRASNEVPRKLMDRIDRAMRDRASIHTVGPLSKRLISQSMHEGLSTVGDSCIFFLEKMSQSSVVSASKEAVEFVQTIYEPLSKFRDIHQNRSEQIFEDSLANISTADLKEAFQPVDLGKHKIKVEVQRQALQLFQKIKYANKDEDLPRCLKLIAAYLIKYGDAENNNREEVDRLIEAFQTKDENFKQALEDNIAINLFYTIQKSITEGDLKRTIEGIRKYAHIFEGNPDVKYFQEIDVLEQKLYRLITAKDLWKELKQ
;
A
#
# COMPACT_ATOMS: atom_id res chain seq x y z
N MET A 1 -6.12 -12.09 -17.70
CA MET A 1 -5.52 -12.75 -16.53
C MET A 1 -5.93 -14.20 -16.52
N THR A 2 -4.98 -15.13 -16.66
CA THR A 2 -5.21 -16.56 -16.45
C THR A 2 -5.67 -16.77 -15.01
N SER A 3 -6.83 -17.40 -14.80
CA SER A 3 -7.29 -17.77 -13.46
C SER A 3 -6.28 -18.76 -12.90
N VAL A 4 -5.48 -18.35 -11.91
CA VAL A 4 -4.59 -19.26 -11.20
C VAL A 4 -5.50 -20.24 -10.46
N ASP A 5 -5.47 -21.52 -10.85
CA ASP A 5 -6.17 -22.55 -10.08
C ASP A 5 -5.38 -22.79 -8.79
N VAL A 6 -5.85 -22.12 -7.74
CA VAL A 6 -5.21 -22.14 -6.43
C VAL A 6 -5.33 -23.52 -5.77
N ARG A 7 -6.28 -24.35 -6.20
CA ARG A 7 -6.57 -25.66 -5.58
C ARG A 7 -5.55 -26.72 -5.93
N THR A 8 -4.81 -26.57 -7.04
CA THR A 8 -3.79 -27.52 -7.50
C THR A 8 -2.37 -26.96 -7.46
N MET A 9 -2.14 -25.80 -6.82
CA MET A 9 -0.82 -25.17 -6.81
C MET A 9 0.19 -25.96 -5.97
N SER A 10 1.40 -26.16 -6.50
CA SER A 10 2.54 -26.73 -5.78
C SER A 10 3.45 -25.66 -5.16
N LYS A 11 3.30 -24.40 -5.61
CA LYS A 11 4.04 -23.23 -5.16
C LYS A 11 3.19 -21.99 -5.33
N VAL A 12 3.23 -21.10 -4.34
CA VAL A 12 2.56 -19.80 -4.39
C VAL A 12 3.31 -18.88 -5.38
N PRO A 13 2.65 -18.37 -6.44
CA PRO A 13 3.24 -17.37 -7.32
C PRO A 13 3.44 -16.03 -6.59
N MET A 14 4.54 -15.33 -6.87
CA MET A 14 4.83 -14.02 -6.28
C MET A 14 3.69 -13.02 -6.52
N THR A 15 3.13 -12.99 -7.73
CA THR A 15 2.01 -12.13 -8.11
C THR A 15 0.76 -12.39 -7.26
N VAL A 16 0.48 -13.64 -6.90
CA VAL A 16 -0.63 -14.00 -6.01
C VAL A 16 -0.36 -13.51 -4.60
N ALA A 17 0.86 -13.67 -4.10
CA ALA A 17 1.22 -13.19 -2.76
C ALA A 17 1.10 -11.66 -2.65
N GLU A 18 1.56 -10.93 -3.66
CA GLU A 18 1.46 -9.47 -3.72
C GLU A 18 0.01 -8.98 -3.84
N ASP A 19 -0.82 -9.65 -4.65
CA ASP A 19 -2.25 -9.32 -4.75
C ASP A 19 -2.98 -9.58 -3.42
N LEU A 20 -2.67 -10.67 -2.72
CA LEU A 20 -3.25 -10.95 -1.40
C LEU A 20 -2.80 -9.95 -0.34
N VAL A 21 -1.53 -9.51 -0.36
CA VAL A 21 -1.07 -8.39 0.50
C VAL A 21 -1.90 -7.15 0.23
N LYS A 22 -2.15 -6.83 -1.06
CA LYS A 22 -2.98 -5.70 -1.44
C LYS A 22 -4.38 -5.80 -0.87
N ILE A 23 -5.03 -6.94 -1.05
CA ILE A 23 -6.39 -7.19 -0.61
C ILE A 23 -6.51 -7.13 0.92
N ILE A 24 -5.56 -7.70 1.68
CA ILE A 24 -5.58 -7.65 3.15
C ILE A 24 -5.44 -6.20 3.66
N ARG A 25 -4.61 -5.38 3.02
CA ARG A 25 -4.49 -3.95 3.37
C ARG A 25 -5.78 -3.18 3.09
N LEU A 26 -6.44 -3.43 1.96
CA LEU A 26 -7.77 -2.87 1.68
C LEU A 26 -8.80 -3.34 2.72
N LEU A 27 -8.78 -4.63 3.06
CA LEU A 27 -9.68 -5.22 4.04
C LEU A 27 -9.56 -4.55 5.41
N ALA A 28 -8.33 -4.27 5.86
CA ALA A 28 -8.06 -3.56 7.11
C ALA A 28 -8.69 -2.15 7.16
N MET A 29 -8.90 -1.51 6.00
CA MET A 29 -9.50 -0.18 5.91
C MET A 29 -11.04 -0.21 5.95
N THR A 30 -11.67 -1.31 5.52
CA THR A 30 -13.14 -1.42 5.45
C THR A 30 -13.85 -1.69 6.77
N GLY A 31 -13.09 -2.01 7.82
CA GLY A 31 -13.59 -2.18 9.18
C GLY A 31 -13.75 -3.64 9.63
N ARG A 32 -14.09 -3.80 10.92
CA ARG A 32 -14.02 -5.07 11.66
C ARG A 32 -14.84 -6.20 11.03
N ARG A 33 -16.08 -5.95 10.62
CA ARG A 33 -16.99 -7.00 10.14
C ARG A 33 -16.46 -7.70 8.90
N MET A 34 -16.06 -6.92 7.89
CA MET A 34 -15.50 -7.46 6.65
C MET A 34 -14.20 -8.22 6.94
N PHE A 35 -13.35 -7.67 7.80
CA PHE A 35 -12.09 -8.31 8.19
C PHE A 35 -12.29 -9.68 8.84
N VAL A 36 -13.25 -9.78 9.76
CA VAL A 36 -13.59 -11.05 10.40
C VAL A 36 -14.10 -12.05 9.36
N GLN A 37 -15.08 -11.64 8.55
CA GLN A 37 -15.75 -12.49 7.56
C GLN A 37 -14.81 -13.02 6.46
N HIS A 38 -13.87 -12.20 5.99
CA HIS A 38 -13.05 -12.52 4.81
C HIS A 38 -11.60 -12.92 5.11
N LEU A 39 -11.15 -12.82 6.36
CA LEU A 39 -9.80 -13.26 6.75
C LEU A 39 -9.81 -14.11 8.02
N GLN A 40 -10.35 -13.59 9.13
CA GLN A 40 -10.22 -14.30 10.41
C GLN A 40 -11.04 -15.59 10.48
N GLU A 41 -12.32 -15.56 10.10
CA GLU A 41 -13.20 -16.72 10.09
C GLU A 41 -12.67 -17.82 9.14
N PRO A 42 -12.28 -17.52 7.89
CA PRO A 42 -11.65 -18.51 7.02
C PRO A 42 -10.43 -19.19 7.64
N LEU A 43 -9.56 -18.42 8.32
CA LEU A 43 -8.40 -18.98 9.01
C LEU A 43 -8.82 -19.87 10.19
N ASP A 44 -9.85 -19.48 10.95
CA ASP A 44 -10.36 -20.27 12.08
C ASP A 44 -10.94 -21.61 11.57
N TYR A 45 -11.83 -21.55 10.57
CA TYR A 45 -12.39 -22.73 9.91
C TYR A 45 -11.34 -23.61 9.23
N GLY A 46 -10.29 -23.00 8.68
CA GLY A 46 -9.13 -23.70 8.10
C GLY A 46 -8.19 -24.32 9.14
N GLY A 47 -8.48 -24.21 10.44
CA GLY A 47 -7.67 -24.82 11.50
C GLY A 47 -6.34 -24.10 11.77
N TRP A 48 -6.22 -22.83 11.39
CA TRP A 48 -5.05 -21.99 11.66
C TRP A 48 -5.02 -21.49 13.11
N LYS A 49 -6.16 -21.50 13.79
CA LYS A 49 -6.25 -21.18 15.22
C LYS A 49 -5.94 -22.40 16.06
N ARG A 50 -4.78 -22.41 16.71
CA ARG A 50 -4.34 -23.47 17.64
C ARG A 50 -4.16 -22.90 19.05
N ARG A 51 -3.93 -23.78 20.04
CA ARG A 51 -3.70 -23.37 21.44
C ARG A 51 -2.68 -22.24 21.53
N ALA A 52 -3.00 -21.22 22.31
CA ALA A 52 -2.12 -20.09 22.56
C ALA A 52 -0.76 -20.58 23.08
N SER A 53 0.31 -20.13 22.41
CA SER A 53 1.69 -20.30 22.87
C SER A 53 2.13 -19.01 23.55
N ASN A 54 2.91 -19.11 24.63
CA ASN A 54 3.36 -17.96 25.44
C ASN A 54 4.41 -17.07 24.73
N GLU A 55 4.82 -17.39 23.50
CA GLU A 55 5.82 -16.62 22.76
C GLU A 55 5.21 -15.38 22.09
N VAL A 56 5.81 -14.21 22.29
CA VAL A 56 5.31 -12.93 21.74
C VAL A 56 5.52 -12.89 20.20
N PRO A 57 4.53 -12.50 19.39
CA PRO A 57 4.61 -12.47 17.92
C PRO A 57 5.84 -11.75 17.35
N ARG A 58 6.24 -10.64 17.96
CA ARG A 58 7.43 -9.88 17.55
C ARG A 58 8.71 -10.71 17.63
N LYS A 59 8.89 -11.50 18.69
CA LYS A 59 10.07 -12.38 18.83
C LYS A 59 10.05 -13.48 17.77
N LEU A 60 8.87 -13.95 17.40
CA LEU A 60 8.70 -14.97 16.38
C LEU A 60 8.98 -14.42 14.97
N MET A 61 8.58 -13.17 14.68
CA MET A 61 8.98 -12.46 13.46
C MET A 61 10.50 -12.33 13.35
N ASP A 62 11.18 -11.88 14.41
CA ASP A 62 12.65 -11.77 14.43
C ASP A 62 13.33 -13.13 14.18
N ARG A 63 12.75 -14.21 14.72
CA ARG A 63 13.24 -15.58 14.51
C ARG A 63 13.06 -16.03 13.06
N ILE A 64 11.92 -15.69 12.45
CA ILE A 64 11.67 -15.98 11.03
C ILE A 64 12.66 -15.20 10.15
N ASP A 65 12.92 -13.94 10.44
CA ASP A 65 13.89 -13.13 9.70
C ASP A 65 15.31 -13.70 9.80
N ARG A 66 15.71 -14.23 10.96
CA ARG A 66 16.98 -14.95 11.09
C ARG A 66 16.99 -16.24 10.26
N ALA A 67 15.90 -17.02 10.31
CA ALA A 67 15.79 -18.26 9.53
C ALA A 67 15.78 -18.02 8.01
N MET A 68 15.31 -16.86 7.55
CA MET A 68 15.35 -16.47 6.14
C MET A 68 16.77 -16.23 5.62
N ARG A 69 17.71 -15.85 6.50
CA ARG A 69 19.12 -15.57 6.14
C ARG A 69 19.99 -16.83 6.15
N ASP A 70 19.54 -17.89 6.81
CA ASP A 70 20.28 -19.14 6.94
C ASP A 70 19.64 -20.25 6.09
N ARG A 71 20.43 -20.76 5.12
CA ARG A 71 19.98 -21.84 4.22
C ARG A 71 19.60 -23.11 4.97
N ALA A 72 20.21 -23.39 6.12
CA ALA A 72 19.89 -24.61 6.88
C ALA A 72 18.52 -24.53 7.55
N SER A 73 18.08 -23.34 7.97
CA SER A 73 16.83 -23.14 8.73
C SER A 73 15.67 -22.58 7.91
N ILE A 74 15.87 -22.21 6.64
CA ILE A 74 14.81 -21.67 5.76
C ILE A 74 13.56 -22.56 5.66
N HIS A 75 13.71 -23.88 5.74
CA HIS A 75 12.59 -24.83 5.73
C HIS A 75 11.66 -24.69 6.95
N THR A 76 12.13 -24.07 8.03
CA THR A 76 11.34 -23.84 9.25
C THR A 76 10.45 -22.60 9.16
N VAL A 77 10.65 -21.73 8.15
CA VAL A 77 9.91 -20.47 8.00
C VAL A 77 8.41 -20.72 7.87
N GLY A 78 7.97 -21.66 7.03
CA GLY A 78 6.56 -22.01 6.88
C GLY A 78 5.87 -22.40 8.21
N PRO A 79 6.40 -23.40 8.93
CA PRO A 79 5.91 -23.78 10.25
C PRO A 79 5.91 -22.64 11.29
N LEU A 80 6.96 -21.81 11.30
CA LEU A 80 7.05 -20.66 12.21
C LEU A 80 6.01 -19.58 11.88
N SER A 81 5.79 -19.29 10.61
CA SER A 81 4.75 -18.35 10.15
C SER A 81 3.34 -18.85 10.48
N LYS A 82 3.08 -20.15 10.35
CA LYS A 82 1.81 -20.76 10.78
C LYS A 82 1.57 -20.58 12.28
N ARG A 83 2.62 -20.77 13.09
CA ARG A 83 2.56 -20.50 14.53
C ARG A 83 2.30 -19.02 14.83
N LEU A 84 2.96 -18.12 14.10
CA LEU A 84 2.78 -16.67 14.24
C LEU A 84 1.32 -16.29 13.99
N ILE A 85 0.74 -16.70 12.87
CA ILE A 85 -0.66 -16.42 12.54
C ILE A 85 -1.60 -16.99 13.63
N SER A 86 -1.38 -18.23 14.04
CA SER A 86 -2.16 -18.86 15.11
C SER A 86 -2.14 -18.06 16.42
N GLN A 87 -0.99 -17.52 16.80
CA GLN A 87 -0.87 -16.70 18.02
C GLN A 87 -1.56 -15.35 17.84
N SER A 88 -1.36 -14.71 16.70
CA SER A 88 -1.96 -13.42 16.37
C SER A 88 -3.49 -13.45 16.42
N MET A 89 -4.11 -14.59 16.08
CA MET A 89 -5.56 -14.80 16.21
C MET A 89 -6.09 -14.72 17.65
N HIS A 90 -5.23 -14.83 18.66
CA HIS A 90 -5.59 -14.66 20.07
C HIS A 90 -5.37 -13.24 20.59
N GLU A 91 -4.51 -12.45 19.92
CA GLU A 91 -4.19 -11.08 20.35
C GLU A 91 -5.17 -10.05 19.77
N GLY A 92 -5.41 -10.09 18.46
CA GLY A 92 -6.28 -9.11 17.82
C GLY A 92 -6.20 -9.08 16.31
N LEU A 93 -7.17 -8.40 15.69
CA LEU A 93 -7.33 -8.34 14.24
C LEU A 93 -6.14 -7.70 13.52
N SER A 94 -5.57 -6.65 14.09
CA SER A 94 -4.39 -5.99 13.53
C SER A 94 -3.22 -6.98 13.44
N THR A 95 -2.91 -7.66 14.55
CA THR A 95 -1.82 -8.64 14.60
C THR A 95 -2.04 -9.78 13.60
N VAL A 96 -3.29 -10.24 13.42
CA VAL A 96 -3.64 -11.24 12.40
C VAL A 96 -3.29 -10.74 11.00
N GLY A 97 -3.74 -9.53 10.65
CA GLY A 97 -3.45 -8.92 9.34
C GLY A 97 -1.96 -8.78 9.10
N ASP A 98 -1.23 -8.22 10.06
CA ASP A 98 0.22 -8.02 9.98
C ASP A 98 0.97 -9.34 9.83
N SER A 99 0.55 -10.39 10.53
CA SER A 99 1.17 -11.71 10.46
C SER A 99 0.91 -12.41 9.12
N CYS A 100 -0.30 -12.23 8.57
CA CYS A 100 -0.65 -12.74 7.24
C CYS A 100 0.18 -12.05 6.15
N ILE A 101 0.25 -10.72 6.18
CA ILE A 101 1.07 -9.92 5.26
C ILE A 101 2.54 -10.33 5.36
N PHE A 102 3.07 -10.42 6.59
CA PHE A 102 4.45 -10.83 6.82
C PHE A 102 4.75 -12.20 6.18
N PHE A 103 3.86 -13.18 6.34
CA PHE A 103 4.08 -14.49 5.72
C PHE A 103 4.07 -14.43 4.19
N LEU A 104 3.13 -13.70 3.59
CA LEU A 104 3.07 -13.49 2.14
C LEU A 104 4.35 -12.81 1.62
N GLU A 105 4.86 -11.80 2.33
CA GLU A 105 6.13 -11.14 1.98
C GLU A 105 7.31 -12.13 2.02
N LYS A 106 7.34 -13.07 2.98
CA LYS A 106 8.37 -14.14 3.00
C LYS A 106 8.24 -15.13 1.85
N MET A 107 7.02 -15.41 1.39
CA MET A 107 6.78 -16.24 0.20
C MET A 107 7.34 -15.56 -1.05
N SER A 108 7.16 -14.24 -1.21
CA SER A 108 7.70 -13.48 -2.33
C SER A 108 9.23 -13.42 -2.32
N GLN A 109 9.86 -13.43 -1.14
CA GLN A 109 11.32 -13.38 -0.99
C GLN A 109 12.02 -14.73 -1.25
N SER A 110 11.34 -15.86 -1.10
CA SER A 110 11.97 -17.18 -1.20
C SER A 110 11.10 -18.22 -1.90
N SER A 111 11.68 -18.85 -2.93
CA SER A 111 11.07 -19.98 -3.62
C SER A 111 10.83 -21.19 -2.72
N VAL A 112 11.66 -21.38 -1.68
CA VAL A 112 11.52 -22.52 -0.75
C VAL A 112 10.32 -22.30 0.16
N VAL A 113 10.14 -21.06 0.63
CA VAL A 113 9.03 -20.69 1.51
C VAL A 113 7.71 -20.74 0.75
N SER A 114 7.65 -20.19 -0.46
CA SER A 114 6.46 -20.24 -1.32
C SER A 114 6.04 -21.65 -1.73
N ALA A 115 6.95 -22.63 -1.73
CA ALA A 115 6.65 -24.04 -2.00
C ALA A 115 6.39 -24.88 -0.73
N SER A 116 6.45 -24.26 0.46
CA SER A 116 6.17 -24.97 1.71
C SER A 116 4.71 -25.39 1.81
N LYS A 117 4.44 -26.49 2.51
CA LYS A 117 3.07 -27.00 2.72
C LYS A 117 2.19 -25.94 3.40
N GLU A 118 2.75 -25.24 4.39
CA GLU A 118 2.07 -24.17 5.10
C GLU A 118 1.73 -22.99 4.19
N ALA A 119 2.60 -22.62 3.24
CA ALA A 119 2.32 -21.54 2.30
C ALA A 119 1.18 -21.89 1.35
N VAL A 120 1.20 -23.09 0.78
CA VAL A 120 0.13 -23.57 -0.12
C VAL A 120 -1.20 -23.66 0.63
N GLU A 121 -1.22 -24.30 1.80
CA GLU A 121 -2.42 -24.41 2.64
C GLU A 121 -2.96 -23.03 3.04
N PHE A 122 -2.09 -22.09 3.39
CA PHE A 122 -2.46 -20.73 3.76
C PHE A 122 -3.19 -20.02 2.63
N VAL A 123 -2.57 -19.99 1.44
CA VAL A 123 -3.15 -19.32 0.27
C VAL A 123 -4.46 -19.99 -0.14
N GLN A 124 -4.53 -21.32 -0.14
CA GLN A 124 -5.78 -22.04 -0.41
C GLN A 124 -6.91 -21.68 0.56
N THR A 125 -6.57 -21.42 1.83
CA THR A 125 -7.55 -21.04 2.86
C THR A 125 -8.10 -19.64 2.62
N ILE A 126 -7.24 -18.67 2.29
CA ILE A 126 -7.63 -17.24 2.26
C ILE A 126 -8.01 -16.73 0.87
N TYR A 127 -7.59 -17.41 -0.20
CA TYR A 127 -7.70 -16.86 -1.56
C TYR A 127 -9.14 -16.61 -2.00
N GLU A 128 -10.04 -17.58 -1.83
CA GLU A 128 -11.44 -17.43 -2.26
C GLU A 128 -12.20 -16.38 -1.43
N PRO A 129 -12.14 -16.38 -0.07
CA PRO A 129 -12.73 -15.34 0.75
C PRO A 129 -12.24 -13.93 0.41
N LEU A 130 -10.93 -13.77 0.21
CA LEU A 130 -10.33 -12.47 -0.14
C LEU A 130 -10.66 -12.04 -1.56
N SER A 131 -10.74 -12.97 -2.53
CA SER A 131 -11.19 -12.66 -3.89
C SER A 131 -12.63 -12.16 -3.89
N LYS A 132 -13.53 -12.80 -3.14
CA LYS A 132 -14.92 -12.33 -2.98
C LYS A 132 -14.96 -10.93 -2.38
N PHE A 133 -14.14 -10.64 -1.38
CA PHE A 133 -14.04 -9.30 -0.81
C PHE A 133 -13.53 -8.27 -1.83
N ARG A 134 -12.50 -8.60 -2.60
CA ARG A 134 -11.96 -7.73 -3.65
C ARG A 134 -13.06 -7.31 -4.62
N ASP A 135 -13.86 -8.26 -5.09
CA ASP A 135 -14.93 -7.98 -6.06
C ASP A 135 -16.04 -7.10 -5.43
N ILE A 136 -16.43 -7.36 -4.18
CA ILE A 136 -17.39 -6.52 -3.44
C ILE A 136 -16.84 -5.11 -3.25
N HIS A 137 -15.59 -4.99 -2.81
CA HIS A 137 -14.93 -3.71 -2.56
C HIS A 137 -14.80 -2.91 -3.86
N GLN A 138 -14.32 -3.53 -4.93
CA GLN A 138 -14.14 -2.88 -6.22
C GLN A 138 -15.47 -2.34 -6.76
N ASN A 139 -16.52 -3.16 -6.80
CA ASN A 139 -17.84 -2.73 -7.27
C ASN A 139 -18.38 -1.55 -6.44
N ARG A 140 -18.23 -1.62 -5.11
CA ARG A 140 -18.70 -0.56 -4.21
C ARG A 140 -17.89 0.73 -4.37
N SER A 141 -16.57 0.64 -4.41
CA SER A 141 -15.70 1.82 -4.56
C SER A 141 -15.90 2.48 -5.92
N GLU A 142 -16.07 1.69 -6.98
CA GLU A 142 -16.39 2.22 -8.31
C GLU A 142 -17.74 2.93 -8.32
N GLN A 143 -18.78 2.36 -7.72
CA GLN A 143 -20.08 3.02 -7.58
C GLN A 143 -19.98 4.34 -6.80
N ILE A 144 -19.34 4.33 -5.62
CA ILE A 144 -19.18 5.55 -4.82
C ILE A 144 -18.41 6.62 -5.60
N PHE A 145 -17.36 6.23 -6.32
CA PHE A 145 -16.58 7.16 -7.12
C PHE A 145 -17.41 7.76 -8.27
N GLU A 146 -18.13 6.93 -9.02
CA GLU A 146 -18.99 7.36 -10.13
C GLU A 146 -20.16 8.24 -9.66
N ASP A 147 -20.81 7.87 -8.56
CA ASP A 147 -21.89 8.66 -7.98
C ASP A 147 -21.38 10.00 -7.45
N SER A 148 -20.22 10.02 -6.80
CA SER A 148 -19.58 11.26 -6.33
C SER A 148 -19.20 12.16 -7.50
N LEU A 149 -18.65 11.56 -8.57
CA LEU A 149 -18.30 12.24 -9.81
C LEU A 149 -19.54 12.85 -10.49
N ALA A 150 -20.62 12.09 -10.64
CA ALA A 150 -21.85 12.58 -11.28
C ALA A 150 -22.43 13.80 -10.55
N ASN A 151 -22.41 13.76 -9.22
CA ASN A 151 -23.05 14.76 -8.36
C ASN A 151 -22.15 15.96 -8.01
N ILE A 152 -20.86 15.97 -8.37
CA ILE A 152 -19.97 17.09 -8.05
C ILE A 152 -20.39 18.36 -8.80
N SER A 153 -20.40 19.49 -8.07
CA SER A 153 -20.62 20.80 -8.67
C SER A 153 -19.41 21.23 -9.52
N THR A 154 -19.62 22.12 -10.49
CA THR A 154 -18.52 22.67 -11.29
C THR A 154 -17.54 23.49 -10.44
N ALA A 155 -18.01 24.11 -9.36
CA ALA A 155 -17.17 24.86 -8.42
C ALA A 155 -16.27 23.93 -7.59
N ASP A 156 -16.81 22.85 -7.03
CA ASP A 156 -16.04 21.88 -6.24
C ASP A 156 -15.02 21.15 -7.13
N LEU A 157 -15.39 20.87 -8.39
CA LEU A 157 -14.45 20.29 -9.34
C LEU A 157 -13.31 21.26 -9.62
N LYS A 158 -13.60 22.55 -9.86
CA LYS A 158 -12.56 23.57 -10.03
C LYS A 158 -11.62 23.62 -8.82
N GLU A 159 -12.16 23.61 -7.61
CA GLU A 159 -11.35 23.62 -6.38
C GLU A 159 -10.43 22.38 -6.29
N ALA A 160 -10.90 21.20 -6.71
CA ALA A 160 -10.09 19.98 -6.73
C ALA A 160 -8.98 20.00 -7.81
N PHE A 161 -9.15 20.80 -8.87
CA PHE A 161 -8.15 20.97 -9.92
C PHE A 161 -7.22 22.17 -9.72
N GLN A 162 -7.60 23.14 -8.89
CA GLN A 162 -6.71 24.23 -8.51
C GLN A 162 -5.38 23.63 -8.01
N PRO A 163 -4.23 24.19 -8.42
CA PRO A 163 -2.98 23.92 -7.71
C PRO A 163 -3.25 24.16 -6.23
N VAL A 164 -2.71 23.32 -5.34
CA VAL A 164 -2.87 23.54 -3.88
C VAL A 164 -2.47 24.98 -3.59
N ASP A 165 -3.46 25.85 -3.36
CA ASP A 165 -3.23 27.28 -3.29
C ASP A 165 -2.47 27.54 -1.99
N LEU A 166 -1.14 27.73 -2.11
CA LEU A 166 -0.28 28.17 -1.02
C LEU A 166 -0.54 29.65 -0.67
N GLY A 167 -1.60 30.25 -1.22
CA GLY A 167 -2.12 31.60 -1.05
C GLY A 167 -2.55 31.95 0.37
N LYS A 168 -1.57 32.12 1.24
CA LYS A 168 -1.41 33.19 2.25
C LYS A 168 -0.02 32.99 2.82
N HIS A 169 0.76 34.07 2.99
CA HIS A 169 2.15 34.01 3.49
C HIS A 169 2.34 33.13 4.75
N LYS A 170 1.31 32.99 5.59
CA LYS A 170 1.28 32.08 6.74
C LYS A 170 1.27 30.59 6.37
N ILE A 171 0.56 30.18 5.31
CA ILE A 171 0.52 28.78 4.84
C ILE A 171 1.84 28.43 4.15
N LYS A 172 2.42 29.33 3.34
CA LYS A 172 3.73 29.11 2.71
C LYS A 172 4.84 28.91 3.75
N VAL A 173 4.88 29.75 4.80
CA VAL A 173 5.85 29.61 5.91
C VAL A 173 5.59 28.34 6.73
N GLU A 174 4.33 27.98 6.97
CA GLU A 174 4.00 26.76 7.71
C GLU A 174 4.35 25.49 6.91
N VAL A 175 4.05 25.46 5.61
CA VAL A 175 4.41 24.37 4.69
C VAL A 175 5.93 24.26 4.58
N GLN A 176 6.65 25.38 4.45
CA GLN A 176 8.11 25.40 4.48
C GLN A 176 8.68 24.91 5.82
N ARG A 177 8.08 25.32 6.95
CA ARG A 177 8.47 24.85 8.28
C ARG A 177 8.25 23.34 8.43
N GLN A 178 7.12 22.83 7.98
CA GLN A 178 6.80 21.40 8.03
C GLN A 178 7.69 20.58 7.09
N ALA A 179 7.99 21.10 5.91
CA ALA A 179 8.95 20.52 4.98
C ALA A 179 10.36 20.48 5.61
N LEU A 180 10.82 21.58 6.22
CA LEU A 180 12.10 21.65 6.93
C LEU A 180 12.15 20.71 8.13
N GLN A 181 11.07 20.59 8.93
CA GLN A 181 10.99 19.64 10.03
C GLN A 181 11.07 18.20 9.54
N LEU A 182 10.38 17.86 8.44
CA LEU A 182 10.42 16.53 7.86
C LEU A 182 11.82 16.23 7.28
N PHE A 183 12.44 17.21 6.65
CA PHE A 183 13.82 17.13 6.17
C PHE A 183 14.84 16.97 7.31
N GLN A 184 14.67 17.68 8.42
CA GLN A 184 15.48 17.48 9.62
C GLN A 184 15.32 16.06 10.16
N LYS A 185 14.10 15.52 10.21
CA LYS A 185 13.87 14.11 10.60
C LYS A 185 14.59 13.13 9.68
N ILE A 186 14.65 13.40 8.38
CA ILE A 186 15.44 12.60 7.43
C ILE A 186 16.92 12.68 7.78
N LYS A 187 17.45 13.89 8.03
CA LYS A 187 18.85 14.09 8.45
C LYS A 187 19.19 13.36 9.76
N TYR A 188 18.28 13.36 10.74
CA TYR A 188 18.46 12.61 12.00
C TYR A 188 18.42 11.10 11.77
N ALA A 189 17.43 10.58 11.04
CA ALA A 189 17.35 9.15 10.73
C ALA A 189 18.56 8.65 9.91
N ASN A 190 19.12 9.49 9.05
CA ASN A 190 20.36 9.17 8.31
C ASN A 190 21.57 9.03 9.25
N LYS A 191 21.65 9.82 10.33
CA LYS A 191 22.72 9.68 11.34
C LYS A 191 22.62 8.36 12.10
N ASP A 192 21.41 7.85 12.28
CA ASP A 192 21.15 6.58 12.94
C ASP A 192 21.23 5.38 11.96
N GLU A 193 21.61 5.62 10.70
CA GLU A 193 21.69 4.62 9.61
C GLU A 193 20.39 3.81 9.38
N ASP A 194 19.25 4.36 9.78
CA ASP A 194 17.94 3.73 9.64
C ASP A 194 17.36 3.98 8.23
N LEU A 195 17.90 3.26 7.24
CA LEU A 195 17.46 3.32 5.83
C LEU A 195 15.94 3.13 5.67
N PRO A 196 15.29 2.14 6.31
CA PRO A 196 13.85 1.96 6.20
C PRO A 196 13.03 3.16 6.68
N ARG A 197 13.48 3.83 7.74
CA ARG A 197 12.84 5.05 8.24
C ARG A 197 13.10 6.24 7.32
N CYS A 198 14.30 6.39 6.79
CA CYS A 198 14.62 7.40 5.78
C CYS A 198 13.71 7.25 4.55
N LEU A 199 13.55 6.03 4.03
CA LEU A 199 12.69 5.74 2.88
C LEU A 199 11.24 6.20 3.13
N LYS A 200 10.66 5.84 4.29
CA LYS A 200 9.29 6.27 4.66
C LYS A 200 9.14 7.79 4.76
N LEU A 201 10.14 8.46 5.34
CA LEU A 201 10.11 9.91 5.52
C LEU A 201 10.28 10.65 4.18
N ILE A 202 11.14 10.16 3.29
CA ILE A 202 11.32 10.70 1.94
C ILE A 202 10.06 10.48 1.12
N ALA A 203 9.46 9.28 1.15
CA ALA A 203 8.18 9.03 0.47
C ALA A 203 7.08 10.00 0.94
N ALA A 204 6.93 10.18 2.25
CA ALA A 204 5.97 11.13 2.81
C ALA A 204 6.29 12.57 2.42
N TYR A 205 7.57 12.92 2.28
CA TYR A 205 8.00 14.24 1.81
C TYR A 205 7.57 14.48 0.38
N LEU A 206 7.92 13.57 -0.53
CA LEU A 206 7.65 13.67 -1.96
C LEU A 206 6.14 13.72 -2.24
N ILE A 207 5.34 12.89 -1.56
CA ILE A 207 3.86 12.90 -1.70
C ILE A 207 3.25 14.23 -1.26
N LYS A 208 3.76 14.83 -0.18
CA LYS A 208 3.14 16.03 0.42
C LYS A 208 3.61 17.32 -0.21
N TYR A 209 4.89 17.39 -0.53
CA TYR A 209 5.57 18.64 -0.87
C TYR A 209 6.32 18.59 -2.20
N GLY A 210 6.29 17.46 -2.93
CA GLY A 210 7.01 17.31 -4.20
C GLY A 210 6.67 18.40 -5.23
N ASP A 211 5.44 18.90 -5.18
CA ASP A 211 4.89 19.88 -6.14
C ASP A 211 4.99 21.34 -5.64
N ALA A 212 5.54 21.57 -4.44
CA ALA A 212 5.59 22.91 -3.84
C ALA A 212 6.80 23.72 -4.31
N GLU A 213 6.62 25.01 -4.59
CA GLU A 213 7.71 25.94 -4.86
C GLU A 213 8.65 26.10 -3.65
N ASN A 214 9.97 26.01 -3.87
CA ASN A 214 11.02 26.09 -2.83
C ASN A 214 10.90 25.03 -1.72
N ASN A 215 10.84 23.77 -2.12
CA ASN A 215 10.70 22.57 -1.29
C ASN A 215 12.03 21.79 -1.15
N ASN A 216 13.20 22.43 -1.16
CA ASN A 216 14.49 21.74 -1.02
C ASN A 216 14.65 20.46 -1.88
N ARG A 217 13.99 20.39 -3.05
CA ARG A 217 13.92 19.15 -3.85
C ARG A 217 15.31 18.63 -4.20
N GLU A 218 16.20 19.53 -4.59
CA GLU A 218 17.60 19.20 -4.88
C GLU A 218 18.32 18.54 -3.70
N GLU A 219 18.08 18.97 -2.46
CA GLU A 219 18.72 18.34 -1.29
C GLU A 219 18.15 16.94 -1.03
N VAL A 220 16.85 16.74 -1.26
CA VAL A 220 16.20 15.44 -1.15
C VAL A 220 16.70 14.50 -2.24
N ASP A 221 16.82 14.97 -3.48
CA ASP A 221 17.35 14.18 -4.59
C ASP A 221 18.80 13.75 -4.33
N ARG A 222 19.66 14.64 -3.83
CA ARG A 222 21.02 14.28 -3.39
C ARG A 222 21.04 13.21 -2.29
N LEU A 223 20.08 13.25 -1.35
CA LEU A 223 19.96 12.21 -0.33
C LEU A 223 19.54 10.88 -0.95
N ILE A 224 18.60 10.90 -1.91
CA ILE A 224 18.17 9.70 -2.63
C ILE A 224 19.36 9.08 -3.38
N GLU A 225 20.16 9.88 -4.09
CA GLU A 225 21.39 9.42 -4.77
C GLU A 225 22.42 8.84 -3.80
N ALA A 226 22.62 9.48 -2.64
CA ALA A 226 23.52 8.97 -1.61
C ALA A 226 23.04 7.64 -1.03
N PHE A 227 21.73 7.46 -0.84
CA PHE A 227 21.17 6.18 -0.39
C PHE A 227 21.20 5.11 -1.49
N GLN A 228 20.96 5.48 -2.74
CA GLN A 228 21.09 4.60 -3.90
C GLN A 228 22.52 4.05 -4.05
N THR A 229 23.54 4.84 -3.70
CA THR A 229 24.93 4.38 -3.66
C THR A 229 25.18 3.34 -2.55
N LYS A 230 24.39 3.38 -1.46
CA LYS A 230 24.49 2.40 -0.34
C LYS A 230 23.63 1.15 -0.58
N ASP A 231 22.50 1.31 -1.24
CA ASP A 231 21.55 0.26 -1.59
C ASP A 231 21.03 0.51 -3.01
N GLU A 232 21.47 -0.32 -3.96
CA GLU A 232 21.12 -0.23 -5.38
C GLU A 232 19.62 -0.36 -5.64
N ASN A 233 18.82 -0.85 -4.69
CA ASN A 233 17.37 -0.96 -4.82
C ASN A 233 16.60 0.18 -4.13
N PHE A 234 17.31 1.14 -3.53
CA PHE A 234 16.67 2.18 -2.71
C PHE A 234 15.65 3.01 -3.49
N LYS A 235 16.00 3.45 -4.71
CA LYS A 235 15.11 4.26 -5.54
C LYS A 235 13.85 3.49 -5.95
N GLN A 236 13.99 2.24 -6.38
CA GLN A 236 12.83 1.39 -6.69
C GLN A 236 11.94 1.17 -5.46
N ALA A 237 12.55 0.89 -4.31
CA ALA A 237 11.81 0.71 -3.07
C ALA A 237 11.09 2.00 -2.63
N LEU A 238 11.66 3.17 -2.91
CA LEU A 238 11.05 4.47 -2.66
C LEU A 238 9.86 4.71 -3.59
N GLU A 239 10.01 4.48 -4.90
CA GLU A 239 8.93 4.59 -5.90
C GLU A 239 7.77 3.65 -5.56
N ASP A 240 8.07 2.39 -5.25
CA ASP A 240 7.10 1.41 -4.77
C ASP A 240 6.34 1.93 -3.54
N ASN A 241 7.04 2.50 -2.56
CA ASN A 241 6.43 3.02 -1.34
C ASN A 241 5.48 4.18 -1.63
N ILE A 242 5.89 5.08 -2.53
CA ILE A 242 5.07 6.22 -2.95
C ILE A 242 3.80 5.75 -3.66
N ALA A 243 3.95 4.85 -4.64
CA ALA A 243 2.84 4.29 -5.41
C ALA A 243 1.83 3.58 -4.51
N ILE A 244 2.33 2.76 -3.58
CA ILE A 244 1.52 2.05 -2.59
C ILE A 244 0.76 3.04 -1.69
N ASN A 245 1.44 4.03 -1.12
CA ASN A 245 0.81 5.00 -0.23
C ASN A 245 -0.26 5.83 -0.94
N LEU A 246 0.02 6.29 -2.16
CA LEU A 246 -0.94 7.03 -2.97
C LEU A 246 -2.18 6.18 -3.28
N PHE A 247 -1.98 4.94 -3.73
CA PHE A 247 -3.08 4.02 -4.01
C PHE A 247 -4.02 3.86 -2.82
N TYR A 248 -3.50 3.53 -1.63
CA TYR A 248 -4.37 3.38 -0.44
C TYR A 248 -5.00 4.70 0.01
N THR A 249 -4.31 5.82 -0.17
CA THR A 249 -4.89 7.15 0.14
C THR A 249 -6.06 7.47 -0.79
N ILE A 250 -5.94 7.16 -2.07
CA ILE A 250 -6.99 7.32 -3.08
C ILE A 250 -8.18 6.40 -2.74
N GLN A 251 -7.94 5.11 -2.49
CA GLN A 251 -8.99 4.15 -2.14
C GLN A 251 -9.74 4.54 -0.86
N LYS A 252 -9.01 5.06 0.14
CA LYS A 252 -9.61 5.60 1.37
C LYS A 252 -10.53 6.77 1.04
N SER A 253 -10.03 7.74 0.28
CA SER A 253 -10.77 8.96 -0.06
C SER A 253 -12.04 8.65 -0.86
N ILE A 254 -11.97 7.69 -1.79
CA ILE A 254 -13.14 7.17 -2.50
C ILE A 254 -14.17 6.62 -1.52
N THR A 255 -13.74 5.74 -0.61
CA THR A 255 -14.65 5.09 0.35
C THR A 255 -15.29 6.10 1.32
N GLU A 256 -14.58 7.18 1.64
CA GLU A 256 -15.06 8.29 2.46
C GLU A 256 -15.92 9.30 1.68
N GLY A 257 -16.01 9.19 0.35
CA GLY A 257 -16.69 10.16 -0.52
C GLY A 257 -15.96 11.50 -0.66
N ASP A 258 -14.68 11.57 -0.28
CA ASP A 258 -13.85 12.78 -0.40
C ASP A 258 -13.27 12.87 -1.82
N LEU A 259 -14.07 13.43 -2.72
CA LEU A 259 -13.72 13.53 -4.14
C LEU A 259 -12.54 14.48 -4.40
N LYS A 260 -12.39 15.54 -3.58
CA LYS A 260 -11.25 16.47 -3.68
C LYS A 260 -9.94 15.73 -3.45
N ARG A 261 -9.81 15.03 -2.31
CA ARG A 261 -8.60 14.24 -2.01
C ARG A 261 -8.37 13.11 -3.01
N THR A 262 -9.46 12.53 -3.53
CA THR A 262 -9.37 11.49 -4.56
C THR A 262 -8.72 12.04 -5.84
N ILE A 263 -9.21 13.17 -6.36
CA ILE A 263 -8.67 13.82 -7.56
C ILE A 263 -7.22 14.27 -7.33
N GLU A 264 -6.92 14.90 -6.18
CA GLU A 264 -5.56 15.29 -5.81
C GLU A 264 -4.61 14.08 -5.79
N GLY A 265 -5.04 12.96 -5.23
CA GLY A 265 -4.26 11.72 -5.19
C GLY A 265 -3.97 11.14 -6.57
N ILE A 266 -4.99 11.06 -7.45
CA ILE A 266 -4.85 10.58 -8.82
C ILE A 266 -3.86 11.46 -9.60
N ARG A 267 -4.03 12.79 -9.52
CA ARG A 267 -3.13 13.75 -10.20
C ARG A 267 -1.70 13.65 -9.69
N LYS A 268 -1.48 13.48 -8.39
CA LYS A 268 -0.15 13.29 -7.81
C LYS A 268 0.49 11.99 -8.29
N TYR A 269 -0.27 10.91 -8.37
CA TYR A 269 0.23 9.65 -8.91
C TYR A 269 0.66 9.83 -10.37
N ALA A 270 -0.20 10.40 -11.21
CA ALA A 270 0.11 10.67 -12.61
C ALA A 270 1.32 11.60 -12.79
N HIS A 271 1.45 12.63 -11.95
CA HIS A 271 2.57 13.57 -12.00
C HIS A 271 3.90 12.94 -11.58
N ILE A 272 3.93 12.17 -10.48
CA ILE A 272 5.17 11.57 -9.97
C ILE A 272 5.71 10.49 -10.90
N PHE A 273 4.83 9.70 -11.51
CA PHE A 273 5.21 8.53 -12.30
C PHE A 273 5.13 8.74 -13.81
N GLU A 274 4.61 9.89 -14.27
CA GLU A 274 4.58 10.30 -15.68
C GLU A 274 4.02 9.23 -16.64
N GLY A 275 3.06 8.43 -16.16
CA GLY A 275 2.44 7.36 -16.95
C GLY A 275 3.28 6.08 -17.09
N ASN A 276 4.32 5.88 -16.27
CA ASN A 276 5.13 4.67 -16.28
C ASN A 276 4.29 3.41 -15.92
N PRO A 277 4.10 2.46 -16.86
CA PRO A 277 3.25 1.29 -16.64
C PRO A 277 3.86 0.24 -15.70
N ASP A 278 5.16 0.31 -15.44
CA ASP A 278 5.86 -0.64 -14.57
C ASP A 278 5.67 -0.33 -13.08
N VAL A 279 5.03 0.81 -12.76
CA VAL A 279 4.79 1.24 -11.38
C VAL A 279 3.63 0.46 -10.76
N LYS A 280 3.77 0.15 -9.46
CA LYS A 280 2.74 -0.56 -8.69
C LYS A 280 1.39 0.15 -8.76
N TYR A 281 0.35 -0.62 -9.07
CA TYR A 281 -1.04 -0.19 -9.15
C TYR A 281 -1.36 0.79 -10.30
N PHE A 282 -0.49 0.88 -11.31
CA PHE A 282 -0.69 1.75 -12.46
C PHE A 282 -2.05 1.53 -13.12
N GLN A 283 -2.41 0.29 -13.43
CA GLN A 283 -3.67 -0.04 -14.12
C GLN A 283 -4.90 0.39 -13.32
N GLU A 284 -4.91 0.16 -12.01
CA GLU A 284 -6.02 0.56 -11.15
C GLU A 284 -6.18 2.08 -11.08
N ILE A 285 -5.07 2.83 -11.05
CA ILE A 285 -5.12 4.29 -11.03
C ILE A 285 -5.48 4.88 -12.39
N ASP A 286 -4.95 4.32 -13.48
CA ASP A 286 -5.26 4.74 -14.86
C ASP A 286 -6.76 4.60 -15.16
N VAL A 287 -7.41 3.52 -14.72
CA VAL A 287 -8.87 3.37 -14.85
C VAL A 287 -9.63 4.50 -14.12
N LEU A 288 -9.20 4.88 -12.92
CA LEU A 288 -9.82 5.98 -12.18
C LEU A 288 -9.58 7.33 -12.87
N GLU A 289 -8.37 7.56 -13.37
CA GLU A 289 -7.99 8.75 -14.13
C GLU A 289 -8.82 8.89 -15.42
N GLN A 290 -9.00 7.80 -16.17
CA GLN A 290 -9.86 7.79 -17.36
C GLN A 290 -11.32 8.11 -17.03
N LYS A 291 -11.87 7.56 -15.94
CA LYS A 291 -13.24 7.90 -15.48
C LYS A 291 -13.35 9.40 -15.15
N LEU A 292 -12.35 9.96 -14.48
CA LEU A 292 -12.26 11.39 -14.18
C LEU A 292 -12.23 12.24 -15.47
N TYR A 293 -11.37 11.91 -16.45
CA TYR A 293 -11.27 12.66 -17.70
C TYR A 293 -12.54 12.59 -18.57
N ARG A 294 -13.23 11.45 -18.57
CA ARG A 294 -14.53 11.33 -19.25
C ARG A 294 -15.54 12.33 -18.69
N LEU A 295 -15.57 12.52 -17.38
CA LEU A 295 -16.46 13.50 -16.76
C LEU A 295 -16.07 14.95 -17.08
N ILE A 296 -14.79 15.29 -17.01
CA ILE A 296 -14.29 16.62 -17.39
C ILE A 296 -14.73 16.96 -18.82
N THR A 297 -14.62 15.98 -19.72
CA THR A 297 -15.05 16.09 -21.12
C THR A 297 -16.56 16.28 -21.22
N ALA A 298 -17.35 15.48 -20.49
CA ALA A 298 -18.81 15.56 -20.50
C ALA A 298 -19.33 16.90 -19.98
N LYS A 299 -18.61 17.56 -19.06
CA LYS A 299 -18.97 18.87 -18.50
C LYS A 299 -18.35 20.07 -19.24
N ASP A 300 -17.65 19.87 -20.37
CA ASP A 300 -16.88 20.88 -21.15
C ASP A 300 -15.91 21.73 -20.30
N LEU A 301 -15.32 21.12 -19.26
CA LEU A 301 -14.49 21.86 -18.30
C LEU A 301 -13.03 22.01 -18.75
N TRP A 302 -12.63 21.40 -19.87
CA TRP A 302 -11.26 21.47 -20.40
C TRP A 302 -10.77 22.89 -20.65
N LYS A 303 -11.66 23.79 -21.07
CA LYS A 303 -11.30 25.19 -21.35
C LYS A 303 -11.03 26.00 -20.08
N GLU A 304 -11.68 25.63 -18.99
CA GLU A 304 -11.55 26.29 -17.69
C GLU A 304 -10.41 25.71 -16.84
N LEU A 305 -10.00 24.46 -17.10
CA LEU A 305 -8.90 23.77 -16.40
C LEU A 305 -7.52 23.99 -17.03
N LYS A 306 -7.46 24.53 -18.26
CA LYS A 306 -6.21 24.87 -18.97
C LYS A 306 -5.68 26.29 -18.65
N GLN A 307 -6.44 27.08 -17.88
CA GLN A 307 -6.03 28.40 -17.39
C GLN A 307 -5.35 28.27 -16.03
#